data_AF-A0A2M7JAV6-F1
#
_entry.id   AF-A0A2M7JAV6-F1
#
_cell.length_a   1.000
_cell.length_b   1.000
_cell.length_c   1.000
_cell.angle_alpha   90.00
_cell.angle_beta   90.00
_cell.angle_gamma   90.00
#
_symmetry.space_group_name_H-M   'P 1'
#
loop_
_entity.id
_entity.type
_entity.pdbx_description
1 polymer ?
#
loop_
_entity_poly.entity_id
_entity_poly.type
_entity_poly.pdbx_seq_one_letter_code
_entity_poly.pdbx_strand_id
1 'polypeptide(L)'
;MLNKIRSAGCGKELFLAAALFFLPNFLCAFQEGGRMPNFGLPSSDGNFYTLSGVIENSNATVFTFFDSNCKPCRKELPHLIETEKNYGKDKGVKFFMVAVGEDRDTVRKCIKDWVINLPVLYDESTDLAKQCAVVTGSFKNIPRTFVVDRHGIVTKIFKGYQPDLPAALSAAIDRAAAVSTGAVKTIRILYTNSANGIIESCDCPTNPYGGLVRRLTFFQKIAAADIKVSAGDFFSPNNEEIKNRYAAEIMARLDYDAVCAGDQEFRTGADFFQDIFSRYDLPIVNANLQLCDEQSCAVFGKPYIIKEVKGVKIGITGVTSESCFLFYPKSIKERLKFTSTPREALEELVPVMRKKCDYVFALVHAGEKEVEEIASSVKGIDVIFSGHTQTLTYKRGKPVIVQAGPSARFAGELTMRIEGKKTEYENKFFSLTDDVAKDEWGLSLNERYLIEYKKSLEKFKK
;
A
#
# COMPACT_ATOMS: atom_id res chain seq x y z
N MET A 1 5.62 60.11 -64.57
CA MET A 1 4.44 60.81 -64.03
C MET A 1 3.84 59.92 -62.93
N LEU A 2 4.20 60.14 -61.66
CA LEU A 2 3.51 61.00 -60.68
C LEU A 2 2.20 60.40 -60.12
N ASN A 3 2.28 60.02 -58.84
CA ASN A 3 1.29 60.21 -57.75
C ASN A 3 -0.05 59.45 -57.81
N LYS A 4 -0.72 59.04 -56.71
CA LYS A 4 -0.47 58.98 -55.25
C LYS A 4 -1.66 58.20 -54.61
N ILE A 5 -1.36 57.26 -53.71
CA ILE A 5 -1.82 57.08 -52.32
C ILE A 5 -3.33 57.28 -51.94
N ARG A 6 -3.90 56.24 -51.30
CA ARG A 6 -4.63 56.15 -49.99
C ARG A 6 -5.72 55.06 -50.11
N SER A 7 -5.92 54.11 -49.19
CA SER A 7 -5.85 54.16 -47.73
C SER A 7 -5.80 52.75 -47.08
N ALA A 8 -5.32 52.73 -45.83
CA ALA A 8 -5.69 51.85 -44.70
C ALA A 8 -5.33 50.35 -44.70
N GLY A 9 -4.13 50.10 -44.17
CA GLY A 9 -3.72 49.04 -43.23
C GLY A 9 -4.62 47.83 -42.93
N CYS A 10 -4.13 46.65 -43.27
CA CYS A 10 -4.43 45.38 -42.61
C CYS A 10 -3.10 44.73 -42.17
N GLY A 11 -3.11 44.12 -40.99
CA GLY A 11 -1.94 43.78 -40.17
C GLY A 11 -0.99 42.77 -40.80
N LYS A 12 0.31 43.00 -40.55
CA LYS A 12 1.37 42.03 -40.76
C LYS A 12 1.19 40.87 -39.78
N GLU A 13 1.14 39.66 -40.33
CA GLU A 13 1.25 38.41 -39.60
C GLU A 13 2.54 38.41 -38.76
N LEU A 14 2.36 38.25 -37.45
CA LEU A 14 3.42 38.06 -36.49
C LEU A 14 3.59 36.55 -36.28
N PHE A 15 4.39 35.90 -37.13
CA PHE A 15 4.92 34.58 -36.83
C PHE A 15 5.94 34.70 -35.69
N LEU A 16 5.45 34.65 -34.44
CA LEU A 16 6.32 34.36 -33.30
C LEU A 16 6.56 32.85 -33.29
N ALA A 17 7.73 32.45 -33.79
CA ALA A 17 8.29 31.15 -33.51
C ALA A 17 8.51 31.01 -32.00
N ALA A 18 7.60 30.33 -31.32
CA ALA A 18 7.82 29.85 -29.96
C ALA A 18 8.89 28.75 -30.04
N ALA A 19 10.16 29.15 -29.91
CA ALA A 19 11.23 28.24 -29.60
C ALA A 19 10.96 27.65 -28.21
N LEU A 20 10.27 26.51 -28.19
CA LEU A 20 10.27 25.60 -27.06
C LEU A 20 11.73 25.23 -26.81
N PHE A 21 12.35 25.90 -25.85
CA PHE A 21 13.49 25.36 -25.13
C PHE A 21 13.02 24.05 -24.50
N PHE A 22 13.21 22.94 -25.22
CA PHE A 22 13.40 21.64 -24.61
C PHE A 22 14.64 21.77 -23.71
N LEU A 23 14.43 22.24 -22.48
CA LEU A 23 15.33 21.90 -21.40
C LEU A 23 15.25 20.37 -21.30
N PRO A 24 16.34 19.64 -21.59
CA PRO A 24 16.35 18.23 -21.29
C PRO A 24 16.03 18.13 -19.80
N ASN A 25 15.03 17.30 -19.46
CA ASN A 25 14.89 16.80 -18.11
C ASN A 25 16.26 16.25 -17.73
N PHE A 26 17.06 17.05 -17.02
CA PHE A 26 18.21 16.55 -16.31
C PHE A 26 17.63 15.51 -15.38
N LEU A 27 17.81 14.23 -15.72
CA LEU A 27 17.69 13.11 -14.81
C LEU A 27 18.61 13.47 -13.64
N CYS A 28 18.02 14.07 -12.60
CA CYS A 28 18.75 14.44 -11.42
C CYS A 28 19.23 13.12 -10.83
N ALA A 29 20.53 12.85 -10.96
CA ALA A 29 21.11 11.64 -10.41
C ALA A 29 20.75 11.59 -8.92
N PHE A 30 20.31 10.42 -8.46
CA PHE A 30 19.99 10.22 -7.06
C PHE A 30 21.14 10.70 -6.16
N GLN A 31 20.87 11.66 -5.27
CA GLN A 31 21.88 12.45 -4.55
C GLN A 31 21.60 12.53 -3.04
N GLU A 32 22.61 12.95 -2.28
CA GLU A 32 22.48 13.29 -0.86
C GLU A 32 21.38 14.34 -0.65
N GLY A 33 20.61 14.21 0.44
CA GLY A 33 19.39 14.98 0.70
C GLY A 33 18.13 14.44 0.01
N GLY A 34 18.28 13.52 -0.95
CA GLY A 34 17.16 12.80 -1.55
C GLY A 34 16.57 11.75 -0.61
N ARG A 35 15.30 11.36 -0.83
CA ARG A 35 14.66 10.28 -0.09
C ARG A 35 15.02 8.93 -0.68
N MET A 36 15.46 7.98 0.14
CA MET A 36 15.68 6.59 -0.26
C MET A 36 14.42 6.05 -0.97
N PRO A 37 14.54 5.44 -2.15
CA PRO A 37 13.38 4.89 -2.86
C PRO A 37 12.71 3.81 -2.01
N ASN A 38 11.37 3.80 -2.01
CA ASN A 38 10.63 2.75 -1.32
C ASN A 38 10.90 1.40 -2.00
N PHE A 39 11.06 0.36 -1.20
CA PHE A 39 11.25 -1.00 -1.69
C PHE A 39 10.51 -1.99 -0.80
N GLY A 40 10.32 -3.20 -1.29
CA GLY A 40 10.41 -4.32 -0.36
C GLY A 40 10.95 -5.55 -1.06
N LEU A 41 11.92 -6.15 -0.40
CA LEU A 41 12.78 -7.18 -0.96
C LEU A 41 12.83 -8.34 0.02
N PRO A 42 12.83 -9.58 -0.48
CA PRO A 42 13.15 -10.74 0.34
C PRO A 42 14.62 -10.68 0.77
N SER A 43 14.95 -11.32 1.88
CA SER A 43 16.30 -11.35 2.44
C SER A 43 16.82 -12.75 2.75
N SER A 44 18.14 -12.87 2.89
CA SER A 44 18.86 -14.09 3.20
C SER A 44 18.50 -14.73 4.55
N ASP A 45 17.93 -13.95 5.47
CA ASP A 45 17.40 -14.42 6.76
C ASP A 45 15.98 -15.00 6.67
N GLY A 46 15.37 -15.00 5.48
CA GLY A 46 14.01 -15.48 5.24
C GLY A 46 12.92 -14.42 5.46
N ASN A 47 13.28 -13.22 5.91
CA ASN A 47 12.34 -12.12 6.11
C ASN A 47 12.09 -11.33 4.82
N PHE A 48 10.99 -10.58 4.80
CA PHE A 48 10.68 -9.60 3.78
C PHE A 48 10.79 -8.20 4.37
N TYR A 49 11.75 -7.40 3.88
CA TYR A 49 12.01 -6.07 4.40
C TYR A 49 11.44 -5.00 3.48
N THR A 50 10.84 -3.97 4.07
CA THR A 50 10.45 -2.73 3.38
C THR A 50 11.30 -1.57 3.88
N LEU A 51 11.46 -0.51 3.09
CA LEU A 51 12.13 0.72 3.56
C LEU A 51 11.50 1.21 4.87
N SER A 52 10.17 1.20 4.94
CA SER A 52 9.41 1.59 6.13
C SER A 52 9.76 0.77 7.35
N GLY A 53 9.81 -0.56 7.24
CA GLY A 53 10.12 -1.44 8.36
C GLY A 53 11.57 -1.38 8.82
N VAL A 54 12.52 -1.14 7.90
CA VAL A 54 13.94 -1.09 8.29
C VAL A 54 14.31 0.23 8.96
N ILE A 55 13.75 1.37 8.51
CA ILE A 55 13.99 2.65 9.17
C ILE A 55 13.15 2.85 10.44
N GLU A 56 12.09 2.06 10.62
CA GLU A 56 11.30 2.06 11.85
C GLU A 56 12.16 1.64 13.05
N ASN A 57 12.16 2.47 14.09
CA ASN A 57 12.94 2.29 15.32
C ASN A 57 14.47 2.21 15.12
N SER A 58 15.00 2.66 13.98
CA SER A 58 16.45 2.85 13.83
C SER A 58 16.83 4.33 14.00
N ASN A 59 18.04 4.56 14.49
CA ASN A 59 18.64 5.89 14.53
C ASN A 59 19.22 6.25 13.15
N ALA A 60 19.76 5.24 12.46
CA ALA A 60 20.16 5.32 11.06
C ALA A 60 20.10 3.92 10.45
N THR A 61 20.05 3.87 9.12
CA THR A 61 20.11 2.62 8.35
C THR A 61 21.18 2.75 7.26
N VAL A 62 22.03 1.73 7.15
CA VAL A 62 23.11 1.67 6.16
C VAL A 62 22.76 0.61 5.11
N PHE A 63 22.78 0.99 3.83
CA PHE A 63 22.61 0.08 2.71
C PHE A 63 23.88 0.04 1.87
N THR A 64 24.48 -1.14 1.71
CA THR A 64 25.66 -1.33 0.85
C THR A 64 25.31 -2.23 -0.34
N PHE A 65 25.38 -1.66 -1.54
CA PHE A 65 25.10 -2.39 -2.79
C PHE A 65 26.35 -3.12 -3.28
N PHE A 66 26.20 -4.39 -3.67
CA PHE A 66 27.30 -5.23 -4.13
C PHE A 66 26.83 -6.29 -5.15
N ASP A 67 27.79 -7.00 -5.73
CA ASP A 67 27.58 -8.27 -6.42
C ASP A 67 28.70 -9.26 -6.04
N SER A 68 28.51 -10.55 -6.36
CA SER A 68 29.41 -11.65 -5.99
C SER A 68 30.79 -11.60 -6.65
N ASN A 69 30.96 -10.81 -7.71
CA ASN A 69 32.22 -10.68 -8.45
C ASN A 69 32.97 -9.37 -8.14
N CYS A 70 32.41 -8.52 -7.27
CA CYS A 70 32.96 -7.23 -6.92
C CYS A 70 34.13 -7.34 -5.93
N LYS A 71 35.36 -7.37 -6.45
CA LYS A 71 36.60 -7.34 -5.64
C LYS A 71 36.67 -6.16 -4.66
N PRO A 72 36.30 -4.92 -5.03
CA PRO A 72 36.30 -3.81 -4.08
C PRO A 72 35.24 -3.98 -2.97
N CYS A 73 34.07 -4.56 -3.26
CA CYS A 73 33.05 -4.86 -2.26
C CYS A 73 33.54 -5.87 -1.23
N ARG A 74 34.27 -6.90 -1.68
CA ARG A 74 34.92 -7.87 -0.77
C ARG A 74 35.96 -7.22 0.13
N LYS A 75 36.69 -6.21 -0.37
CA LYS A 75 37.63 -5.42 0.45
C LYS A 75 36.93 -4.48 1.43
N GLU A 76 35.74 -4.01 1.09
CA GLU A 76 34.92 -3.14 1.94
C GLU A 76 34.27 -3.88 3.11
N LEU A 77 33.91 -5.15 2.91
CA LEU A 77 33.13 -5.95 3.86
C LEU A 77 33.69 -5.98 5.30
N PRO A 78 35.01 -6.18 5.56
CA PRO A 78 35.53 -6.17 6.93
C PRO A 78 35.31 -4.85 7.66
N HIS A 79 35.45 -3.72 6.95
CA HIS A 79 35.24 -2.38 7.48
C HIS A 79 33.76 -2.10 7.78
N LEU A 80 32.86 -2.63 6.95
CA LEU A 80 31.42 -2.56 7.18
C LEU A 80 31.02 -3.35 8.43
N ILE A 81 31.54 -4.57 8.59
CA ILE A 81 31.30 -5.43 9.76
C ILE A 81 31.88 -4.80 11.03
N GLU A 82 33.07 -4.21 10.96
CA GLU A 82 33.66 -3.48 12.09
C GLU A 82 32.78 -2.30 12.52
N THR A 83 32.27 -1.53 11.55
CA THR A 83 31.39 -0.39 11.83
C THR A 83 30.04 -0.86 12.39
N GLU A 84 29.48 -1.94 11.86
CA GLU A 84 28.25 -2.54 12.41
C GLU A 84 28.45 -3.00 13.85
N LYS A 85 29.56 -3.63 14.19
CA LYS A 85 29.85 -4.04 15.56
C LYS A 85 29.87 -2.84 16.54
N ASN A 86 30.30 -1.67 16.08
CA ASN A 86 30.38 -0.44 16.89
C ASN A 86 29.05 0.33 17.00
N TYR A 87 28.08 0.07 16.11
CA TYR A 87 26.85 0.87 15.98
C TYR A 87 25.54 0.06 15.98
N GLY A 88 25.61 -1.24 15.74
CA GLY A 88 24.48 -2.12 15.43
C GLY A 88 23.48 -2.24 16.56
N LYS A 89 23.85 -2.92 17.65
CA LYS A 89 22.93 -3.21 18.76
C LYS A 89 22.80 -2.05 19.76
N ASP A 90 23.91 -1.45 20.17
CA ASP A 90 23.90 -0.50 21.30
C ASP A 90 23.47 0.92 20.89
N LYS A 91 23.62 1.28 19.61
CA LYS A 91 23.25 2.60 19.07
C LYS A 91 22.05 2.56 18.12
N GLY A 92 21.39 1.41 17.97
CA GLY A 92 20.16 1.27 17.19
C GLY A 92 20.33 1.56 15.69
N VAL A 93 21.47 1.23 15.10
CA VAL A 93 21.74 1.41 13.67
C VAL A 93 21.59 0.06 12.97
N LYS A 94 20.87 0.02 11.84
CA LYS A 94 20.68 -1.23 11.09
C LYS A 94 21.55 -1.23 9.83
N PHE A 95 22.12 -2.39 9.50
CA PHE A 95 22.99 -2.57 8.33
C PHE A 95 22.39 -3.64 7.43
N PHE A 96 22.30 -3.33 6.14
CA PHE A 96 21.82 -4.23 5.09
C PHE A 96 22.79 -4.21 3.91
N MET A 97 23.08 -5.38 3.37
CA MET A 97 23.70 -5.47 2.05
C MET A 97 22.62 -5.71 1.00
N VAL A 98 22.79 -5.15 -0.20
CA VAL A 98 21.83 -5.31 -1.31
C VAL A 98 22.56 -5.95 -2.48
N ALA A 99 22.20 -7.20 -2.80
CA ALA A 99 22.75 -7.93 -3.93
C ALA A 99 22.04 -7.51 -5.22
N VAL A 100 22.80 -7.07 -6.22
CA VAL A 100 22.25 -6.40 -7.42
C VAL A 100 22.26 -7.32 -8.63
N GLY A 101 21.07 -7.72 -9.10
CA GLY A 101 20.90 -8.42 -10.38
C GLY A 101 21.59 -9.78 -10.43
N GLU A 102 21.57 -10.52 -9.32
CA GLU A 102 22.09 -11.88 -9.21
C GLU A 102 21.01 -12.78 -8.63
N ASP A 103 20.96 -14.04 -9.09
CA ASP A 103 20.03 -15.02 -8.55
C ASP A 103 20.38 -15.40 -7.11
N ARG A 104 19.38 -15.88 -6.37
CA ARG A 104 19.53 -16.18 -4.93
C ARG A 104 20.58 -17.24 -4.62
N ASP A 105 20.82 -18.21 -5.51
CA ASP A 105 21.77 -19.29 -5.23
C ASP A 105 23.21 -18.80 -5.37
N THR A 106 23.48 -17.97 -6.38
CA THR A 106 24.73 -17.23 -6.53
C THR A 106 25.00 -16.37 -5.29
N VAL A 107 24.02 -15.59 -4.84
CA VAL A 107 24.16 -14.72 -3.67
C VAL A 107 24.35 -15.54 -2.38
N ARG A 108 23.61 -16.64 -2.18
CA ARG A 108 23.77 -17.54 -1.02
C ARG A 108 25.16 -18.14 -0.95
N LYS A 109 25.73 -18.52 -2.10
CA LYS A 109 27.12 -19.00 -2.17
C LYS A 109 28.09 -17.89 -1.78
N CYS A 110 27.91 -16.68 -2.31
CA CYS A 110 28.71 -15.52 -1.95
C CYS A 110 28.67 -15.22 -0.45
N ILE A 111 27.49 -15.24 0.18
CA ILE A 111 27.31 -15.06 1.63
C ILE A 111 28.17 -16.04 2.43
N LYS A 112 28.19 -17.32 2.02
CA LYS A 112 29.01 -18.35 2.67
C LYS A 112 30.51 -18.11 2.43
N ASP A 113 30.90 -17.87 1.18
CA ASP A 113 32.31 -17.72 0.78
C ASP A 113 32.97 -16.47 1.37
N TRP A 114 32.20 -15.39 1.54
CA TRP A 114 32.67 -14.12 2.10
C TRP A 114 32.38 -14.00 3.60
N VAL A 115 31.70 -14.99 4.20
CA VAL A 115 31.32 -15.03 5.62
C VAL A 115 30.52 -13.78 6.01
N ILE A 116 29.53 -13.42 5.18
CA ILE A 116 28.65 -12.27 5.41
C ILE A 116 27.69 -12.62 6.55
N ASN A 117 27.76 -11.85 7.64
CA ASN A 117 26.90 -11.99 8.83
C ASN A 117 25.79 -10.92 8.92
N LEU A 118 25.62 -10.12 7.86
CA LEU A 118 24.59 -9.09 7.74
C LEU A 118 23.41 -9.60 6.91
N PRO A 119 22.17 -9.13 7.15
CA PRO A 119 21.05 -9.41 6.26
C PRO A 119 21.34 -8.92 4.83
N VAL A 120 21.17 -9.80 3.86
CA VAL A 120 21.35 -9.51 2.43
C VAL A 120 19.98 -9.44 1.77
N LEU A 121 19.63 -8.29 1.19
CA LEU A 121 18.41 -8.08 0.41
C LEU A 121 18.66 -8.45 -1.06
N TYR A 122 17.70 -9.14 -1.68
CA TYR A 122 17.79 -9.58 -3.07
C TYR A 122 17.11 -8.58 -4.02
N ASP A 123 17.88 -7.77 -4.75
CA ASP A 123 17.40 -6.87 -5.82
C ASP A 123 17.61 -7.51 -7.20
N GLU A 124 16.93 -8.64 -7.43
CA GLU A 124 17.08 -9.47 -8.64
C GLU A 124 16.68 -8.70 -9.92
N SER A 125 15.64 -7.85 -9.84
CA SER A 125 15.17 -7.03 -10.96
C SER A 125 15.99 -5.75 -11.19
N THR A 126 16.90 -5.42 -10.26
CA THR A 126 17.70 -4.18 -10.21
C THR A 126 16.88 -2.89 -10.06
N ASP A 127 15.61 -2.98 -9.70
CA ASP A 127 14.71 -1.81 -9.67
C ASP A 127 15.12 -0.81 -8.59
N LEU A 128 15.54 -1.30 -7.42
CA LEU A 128 16.03 -0.44 -6.37
C LEU A 128 17.39 0.16 -6.77
N ALA A 129 18.30 -0.66 -7.28
CA ALA A 129 19.63 -0.22 -7.71
C ALA A 129 19.57 0.83 -8.83
N LYS A 130 18.63 0.72 -9.78
CA LYS A 130 18.38 1.75 -10.81
C LYS A 130 17.86 3.05 -10.21
N GLN A 131 16.88 2.99 -9.30
CA GLN A 131 16.33 4.17 -8.64
C GLN A 131 17.36 4.91 -7.77
N CYS A 132 18.28 4.18 -7.15
CA CYS A 132 19.40 4.74 -6.39
C CYS A 132 20.59 5.18 -7.27
N ALA A 133 20.46 5.10 -8.60
CA ALA A 133 21.53 5.34 -9.58
C ALA A 133 22.81 4.51 -9.31
N VAL A 134 22.68 3.34 -8.69
CA VAL A 134 23.73 2.33 -8.56
C VAL A 134 23.93 1.61 -9.90
N VAL A 135 22.83 1.32 -10.60
CA VAL A 135 22.84 0.78 -11.96
C VAL A 135 22.46 1.88 -12.95
N THR A 136 23.33 2.15 -13.91
CA THR A 136 23.11 3.13 -14.99
C THR A 136 23.45 2.49 -16.33
N GLY A 137 22.44 2.24 -17.16
CA GLY A 137 22.60 1.43 -18.37
C GLY A 137 23.11 0.03 -18.00
N SER A 138 24.20 -0.40 -18.64
CA SER A 138 24.83 -1.70 -18.38
C SER A 138 25.88 -1.68 -17.27
N PHE A 139 26.13 -0.52 -16.62
CA PHE A 139 27.18 -0.36 -15.63
C PHE A 139 26.63 -0.44 -14.20
N LYS A 140 27.29 -1.27 -13.36
CA LYS A 140 27.08 -1.33 -11.91
C LYS A 140 28.16 -0.49 -11.20
N ASN A 141 27.77 0.61 -10.58
CA ASN A 141 28.65 1.45 -9.78
C ASN A 141 28.68 0.94 -8.33
N ILE A 142 29.43 -0.14 -8.09
CA ILE A 142 29.54 -0.82 -6.78
C ILE A 142 31.02 -0.94 -6.32
N PRO A 143 31.31 -0.99 -5.01
CA PRO A 143 30.37 -0.86 -3.90
C PRO A 143 29.81 0.56 -3.84
N ARG A 144 28.57 0.66 -3.36
CA ARG A 144 27.94 1.96 -3.11
C ARG A 144 27.14 1.88 -1.83
N THR A 145 27.53 2.71 -0.87
CA THR A 145 27.00 2.67 0.48
C THR A 145 26.21 3.93 0.77
N PHE A 146 24.99 3.77 1.27
CA PHE A 146 24.06 4.83 1.59
C PHE A 146 23.83 4.86 3.10
N VAL A 147 23.97 6.03 3.70
CA VAL A 147 23.53 6.28 5.08
C VAL A 147 22.20 7.01 5.01
N VAL A 148 21.20 6.41 5.63
CA VAL A 148 19.81 6.87 5.60
C VAL A 148 19.39 7.18 7.03
N ASP A 149 18.85 8.38 7.26
CA ASP A 149 18.28 8.73 8.56
C ASP A 149 16.93 8.02 8.80
N ARG A 150 16.37 8.22 10.00
CA ARG A 150 15.06 7.65 10.38
C ARG A 150 13.86 8.17 9.57
N HIS A 151 14.02 9.26 8.82
CA HIS A 151 13.00 9.80 7.93
C HIS A 151 13.09 9.23 6.51
N GLY A 152 14.09 8.38 6.26
CA GLY A 152 14.35 7.82 4.94
C GLY A 152 15.13 8.78 4.05
N ILE A 153 15.74 9.84 4.59
CA ILE A 153 16.57 10.77 3.82
C ILE A 153 18.00 10.23 3.77
N VAL A 154 18.56 10.22 2.57
CA VAL A 154 19.94 9.82 2.33
C VAL A 154 20.85 10.97 2.75
N THR A 155 21.52 10.83 3.89
CA THR A 155 22.40 11.86 4.45
C THR A 155 23.82 11.75 3.92
N LYS A 156 24.24 10.57 3.46
CA LYS A 156 25.56 10.35 2.87
C LYS A 156 25.54 9.23 1.82
N ILE A 157 26.31 9.43 0.75
CA ILE A 157 26.59 8.41 -0.27
C ILE A 157 28.11 8.22 -0.39
N PHE A 158 28.59 7.00 -0.14
CA PHE A 158 29.95 6.57 -0.40
C PHE A 158 30.02 5.87 -1.76
N LYS A 159 30.95 6.30 -2.61
CA LYS A 159 31.14 5.77 -3.96
C LYS A 159 32.46 5.00 -4.01
N GLY A 160 32.38 3.68 -4.12
CA GLY A 160 33.54 2.81 -4.14
C GLY A 160 34.19 2.60 -2.77
N TYR A 161 35.15 1.68 -2.74
CA TYR A 161 35.91 1.35 -1.53
C TYR A 161 36.84 2.49 -1.13
N GLN A 162 36.84 2.81 0.17
CA GLN A 162 37.72 3.81 0.79
C GLN A 162 38.46 3.17 1.98
N PRO A 163 39.79 3.30 2.10
CA PRO A 163 40.54 2.73 3.24
C PRO A 163 40.14 3.29 4.61
N ASP A 164 39.64 4.53 4.65
CA ASP A 164 39.17 5.25 5.85
C ASP A 164 37.66 5.11 6.07
N LEU A 165 37.01 4.16 5.38
CA LEU A 165 35.57 3.95 5.45
C LEU A 165 35.04 3.83 6.88
N PRO A 166 35.65 3.09 7.83
CA PRO A 166 35.11 2.98 9.19
C PRO A 166 34.92 4.35 9.86
N ALA A 167 35.91 5.24 9.76
CA ALA A 167 35.85 6.57 10.38
C ALA A 167 34.84 7.48 9.65
N ALA A 168 34.87 7.48 8.31
CA ALA A 168 33.98 8.31 7.51
C ALA A 168 32.51 7.87 7.62
N LEU A 169 32.26 6.56 7.63
CA LEU A 169 30.94 5.94 7.80
C LEU A 169 30.41 6.18 9.21
N SER A 170 31.24 6.01 10.25
CA SER A 170 30.86 6.32 11.63
C SER A 170 30.42 7.77 11.78
N ALA A 171 31.18 8.73 11.25
CA ALA A 171 30.82 10.14 11.29
C ALA A 171 29.53 10.45 10.50
N ALA A 172 29.27 9.75 9.40
CA ALA A 172 28.03 9.89 8.65
C ALA A 172 26.83 9.31 9.40
N ILE A 173 26.99 8.16 10.06
CA ILE A 173 25.99 7.54 10.91
C ILE A 173 25.66 8.47 12.09
N ASP A 174 26.66 9.02 12.78
CA ASP A 174 26.46 9.94 13.89
C ASP A 174 25.65 11.18 13.46
N ARG A 175 25.95 11.74 12.28
CA ARG A 175 25.17 12.84 11.71
C ARG A 175 23.73 12.44 11.39
N ALA A 176 23.53 11.27 10.79
CA ALA A 176 22.19 10.76 10.47
C ALA A 176 21.37 10.49 11.74
N ALA A 177 22.01 9.92 12.76
CA ALA A 177 21.41 9.63 14.06
C ALA A 177 21.13 10.90 14.89
N ALA A 178 21.86 11.99 14.64
CA ALA A 178 21.62 13.29 15.28
C ALA A 178 20.38 14.02 14.70
N VAL A 179 19.89 13.63 13.52
CA VAL A 179 18.65 14.19 12.95
C VAL A 179 17.45 13.60 13.68
N SER A 180 16.76 14.49 14.41
CA SER A 180 15.54 14.29 15.17
C SER A 180 15.63 13.45 16.46
N THR A 181 15.62 14.19 17.58
CA THR A 181 15.34 13.73 18.94
C THR A 181 13.84 13.52 19.21
N GLY A 182 12.98 13.68 18.20
CA GLY A 182 11.55 13.42 18.32
C GLY A 182 11.25 11.94 18.26
N ALA A 183 10.38 11.44 19.15
CA ALA A 183 9.84 10.10 19.02
C ALA A 183 8.99 10.04 17.73
N VAL A 184 9.47 9.33 16.71
CA VAL A 184 8.71 9.06 15.49
C VAL A 184 7.80 7.86 15.75
N LYS A 185 6.49 8.05 15.66
CA LYS A 185 5.52 6.95 15.70
C LYS A 185 5.22 6.52 14.27
N THR A 186 5.51 5.26 13.97
CA THR A 186 5.13 4.64 12.69
C THR A 186 3.87 3.81 12.90
N ILE A 187 2.84 4.03 12.09
CA ILE A 187 1.60 3.24 12.07
C ILE A 187 1.48 2.62 10.68
N ARG A 188 1.41 1.29 10.61
CA ARG A 188 1.24 0.53 9.36
C ARG A 188 -0.23 0.15 9.19
N ILE A 189 -0.80 0.60 8.08
CA ILE A 189 -2.18 0.27 7.72
C ILE A 189 -2.18 -0.63 6.49
N LEU A 190 -2.66 -1.86 6.64
CA LEU A 190 -2.98 -2.70 5.48
C LEU A 190 -4.40 -2.40 5.02
N TYR A 191 -4.58 -2.28 3.71
CA TYR A 191 -5.89 -2.01 3.14
C TYR A 191 -6.15 -2.82 1.88
N THR A 192 -7.42 -3.14 1.67
CA THR A 192 -7.92 -3.88 0.51
C THR A 192 -9.25 -3.32 0.04
N ASN A 193 -9.66 -3.69 -1.17
CA ASN A 193 -11.00 -3.50 -1.70
C ASN A 193 -11.26 -4.59 -2.76
N SER A 194 -12.51 -4.75 -3.16
CA SER A 194 -12.94 -5.45 -4.38
C SER A 194 -12.31 -6.84 -4.55
N ALA A 195 -12.49 -7.74 -3.58
CA ALA A 195 -12.08 -9.14 -3.75
C ALA A 195 -12.94 -9.88 -4.79
N ASN A 196 -14.15 -9.39 -5.06
CA ASN A 196 -15.07 -9.90 -6.09
C ASN A 196 -15.39 -11.40 -5.93
N GLY A 197 -15.41 -11.91 -4.70
CA GLY A 197 -15.65 -13.33 -4.40
C GLY A 197 -14.56 -14.29 -4.86
N ILE A 198 -13.38 -13.80 -5.27
CA ILE A 198 -12.28 -14.64 -5.75
C ILE A 198 -11.58 -15.30 -4.56
N ILE A 199 -12.01 -16.52 -4.21
CA ILE A 199 -11.40 -17.34 -3.16
C ILE A 199 -10.00 -17.78 -3.59
N GLU A 200 -9.91 -18.47 -4.71
CA GLU A 200 -8.66 -18.94 -5.32
C GLU A 200 -8.53 -18.35 -6.73
N SER A 201 -7.33 -17.91 -7.08
CA SER A 201 -6.99 -17.54 -8.46
C SER A 201 -6.35 -18.71 -9.22
N CYS A 202 -6.63 -18.78 -10.51
CA CYS A 202 -5.93 -19.70 -11.40
C CYS A 202 -4.44 -19.31 -11.46
N ASP A 203 -3.55 -20.30 -11.38
CA ASP A 203 -2.11 -20.11 -11.59
C ASP A 203 -1.81 -20.05 -13.10
N CYS A 204 -2.54 -19.19 -13.82
CA CYS A 204 -2.37 -19.01 -15.25
C CYS A 204 -0.92 -18.54 -15.53
N PRO A 205 -0.21 -19.13 -16.51
CA PRO A 205 1.20 -18.79 -16.79
C PRO A 205 1.47 -17.30 -17.01
N THR A 206 0.46 -16.53 -17.43
CA THR A 206 0.57 -15.09 -17.71
C THR A 206 -0.02 -14.20 -16.61
N ASN A 207 -0.82 -14.75 -15.69
CA ASN A 207 -1.57 -13.93 -14.72
C ASN A 207 -1.96 -14.70 -13.44
N PRO A 208 -1.00 -15.26 -12.66
CA PRO A 208 -1.27 -16.05 -11.46
C PRO A 208 -1.61 -15.19 -10.22
N TYR A 209 -2.32 -14.08 -10.42
CA TYR A 209 -2.52 -13.08 -9.37
C TYR A 209 -3.76 -13.35 -8.52
N GLY A 210 -3.61 -13.18 -7.22
CA GLY A 210 -4.68 -12.89 -6.27
C GLY A 210 -5.30 -14.08 -5.57
N GLY A 211 -6.58 -13.93 -5.24
CA GLY A 211 -7.31 -14.88 -4.41
C GLY A 211 -7.18 -14.56 -2.91
N LEU A 212 -8.30 -14.71 -2.21
CA LEU A 212 -8.35 -14.61 -0.74
C LEU A 212 -7.39 -15.60 -0.06
N VAL A 213 -7.13 -16.77 -0.66
CA VAL A 213 -6.18 -17.75 -0.12
C VAL A 213 -4.73 -17.25 -0.08
N ARG A 214 -4.29 -16.47 -1.07
CA ARG A 214 -2.96 -15.84 -1.04
C ARG A 214 -2.92 -14.68 -0.06
N ARG A 215 -4.04 -13.94 0.04
CA ARG A 215 -4.17 -12.84 0.98
C ARG A 215 -4.03 -13.29 2.44
N LEU A 216 -4.58 -14.45 2.80
CA LEU A 216 -4.38 -15.07 4.12
C LEU A 216 -2.90 -15.23 4.44
N THR A 217 -2.16 -15.93 3.58
CA THR A 217 -0.70 -16.12 3.74
C THR A 217 0.05 -14.79 3.77
N PHE A 218 -0.32 -13.85 2.89
CA PHE A 218 0.30 -12.54 2.85
C PHE A 218 0.14 -11.78 4.18
N PHE A 219 -1.07 -11.74 4.74
CA PHE A 219 -1.33 -11.09 6.02
C PHE A 219 -0.62 -11.76 7.20
N GLN A 220 -0.37 -13.07 7.12
CA GLN A 220 0.42 -13.80 8.13
C GLN A 220 1.93 -13.50 8.03
N LYS A 221 2.45 -13.28 6.81
CA LYS A 221 3.90 -13.13 6.55
C LYS A 221 4.40 -11.70 6.52
N ILE A 222 3.57 -10.74 6.13
CA ILE A 222 3.97 -9.34 6.12
C ILE A 222 4.23 -8.85 7.54
N ALA A 223 5.11 -7.85 7.68
CA ALA A 223 5.36 -7.21 8.96
C ALA A 223 4.04 -6.79 9.63
N ALA A 224 3.97 -6.97 10.95
CA ALA A 224 2.75 -6.76 11.71
C ALA A 224 2.13 -5.39 11.40
N ALA A 225 0.91 -5.44 10.86
CA ALA A 225 0.08 -4.27 10.63
C ALA A 225 -0.51 -3.80 11.95
N ASP A 226 -0.54 -2.49 12.15
CA ASP A 226 -1.19 -1.89 13.31
C ASP A 226 -2.71 -1.77 13.10
N ILE A 227 -3.12 -1.55 11.85
CA ILE A 227 -4.52 -1.44 11.42
C ILE A 227 -4.71 -2.22 10.12
N LYS A 228 -5.82 -2.97 10.00
CA LYS A 228 -6.25 -3.61 8.76
C LYS A 228 -7.65 -3.11 8.38
N VAL A 229 -7.84 -2.59 7.18
CA VAL A 229 -9.16 -2.12 6.71
C VAL A 229 -9.53 -2.68 5.34
N SER A 230 -10.84 -2.74 5.06
CA SER A 230 -11.33 -3.07 3.72
C SER A 230 -12.43 -2.11 3.28
N ALA A 231 -12.31 -1.59 2.06
CA ALA A 231 -13.33 -0.71 1.47
C ALA A 231 -14.44 -1.48 0.74
N GLY A 232 -14.72 -2.74 1.10
CA GLY A 232 -15.86 -3.52 0.60
C GLY A 232 -15.64 -4.22 -0.74
N ASP A 233 -16.73 -4.77 -1.29
CA ASP A 233 -16.79 -5.64 -2.47
C ASP A 233 -15.97 -6.93 -2.33
N PHE A 234 -16.07 -7.61 -1.19
CA PHE A 234 -15.43 -8.91 -1.02
C PHE A 234 -16.29 -10.07 -1.52
N PHE A 235 -17.60 -9.87 -1.68
CA PHE A 235 -18.50 -10.82 -2.35
C PHE A 235 -18.41 -10.77 -3.87
N SER A 236 -19.03 -11.75 -4.51
CA SER A 236 -19.14 -11.83 -5.96
C SER A 236 -20.00 -10.70 -6.52
N PRO A 237 -19.69 -10.16 -7.72
CA PRO A 237 -20.56 -9.22 -8.42
C PRO A 237 -21.86 -9.87 -8.91
N ASN A 238 -21.98 -11.20 -8.80
CA ASN A 238 -23.16 -11.97 -9.15
C ASN A 238 -23.83 -12.54 -7.89
N ASN A 239 -25.10 -12.95 -8.02
CA ASN A 239 -25.79 -13.64 -6.95
C ASN A 239 -25.27 -15.09 -6.81
N GLU A 240 -24.21 -15.26 -6.04
CA GLU A 240 -23.53 -16.55 -5.81
C GLU A 240 -23.48 -16.87 -4.31
N GLU A 241 -24.66 -17.10 -3.71
CA GLU A 241 -24.84 -17.33 -2.27
C GLU A 241 -23.86 -18.34 -1.67
N ILE A 242 -23.67 -19.50 -2.33
CA ILE A 242 -22.72 -20.54 -1.87
C ILE A 242 -21.30 -19.96 -1.80
N LYS A 243 -20.82 -19.35 -2.88
CA LYS A 243 -19.47 -18.76 -2.94
C LYS A 243 -19.29 -17.66 -1.89
N ASN A 244 -20.29 -16.80 -1.74
CA ASN A 244 -20.26 -15.69 -0.79
C ASN A 244 -20.16 -16.18 0.67
N ARG A 245 -20.81 -17.29 1.05
CA ARG A 245 -20.62 -17.90 2.38
C ARG A 245 -19.17 -18.26 2.66
N TYR A 246 -18.51 -18.90 1.69
CA TYR A 246 -17.11 -19.33 1.84
C TYR A 246 -16.15 -18.12 1.79
N ALA A 247 -16.41 -17.14 0.93
CA ALA A 247 -15.64 -15.89 0.91
C ALA A 247 -15.74 -15.14 2.27
N ALA A 248 -16.93 -15.10 2.88
CA ALA A 248 -17.12 -14.49 4.20
C ALA A 248 -16.31 -15.17 5.30
N GLU A 249 -16.26 -16.50 5.32
CA GLU A 249 -15.49 -17.26 6.31
C GLU A 249 -13.99 -16.93 6.22
N ILE A 250 -13.45 -16.74 5.00
CA ILE A 250 -12.07 -16.27 4.83
C ILE A 250 -11.91 -14.83 5.33
N MET A 251 -12.84 -13.95 4.99
CA MET A 251 -12.81 -12.55 5.43
C MET A 251 -12.81 -12.43 6.96
N ALA A 252 -13.57 -13.28 7.66
CA ALA A 252 -13.57 -13.35 9.11
C ALA A 252 -12.20 -13.73 9.69
N ARG A 253 -11.39 -14.53 8.98
CA ARG A 253 -10.05 -14.95 9.42
C ARG A 253 -8.94 -13.95 9.06
N LEU A 254 -9.21 -12.98 8.17
CA LEU A 254 -8.24 -11.94 7.81
C LEU A 254 -8.05 -10.88 8.92
N ASP A 255 -8.90 -10.90 9.96
CA ASP A 255 -8.75 -10.09 11.18
C ASP A 255 -8.64 -8.60 10.83
N TYR A 256 -9.62 -8.14 10.05
CA TYR A 256 -9.79 -6.72 9.75
C TYR A 256 -10.27 -5.96 11.01
N ASP A 257 -9.90 -4.69 11.13
CA ASP A 257 -10.39 -3.81 12.19
C ASP A 257 -11.65 -3.07 11.79
N ALA A 258 -11.80 -2.77 10.50
CA ALA A 258 -12.96 -2.09 9.95
C ALA A 258 -13.17 -2.49 8.49
N VAL A 259 -14.43 -2.76 8.14
CA VAL A 259 -14.84 -3.10 6.79
C VAL A 259 -16.02 -2.21 6.40
N CYS A 260 -15.91 -1.50 5.28
CA CYS A 260 -17.07 -0.86 4.66
C CYS A 260 -17.80 -1.87 3.80
N ALA A 261 -19.13 -1.78 3.72
CA ALA A 261 -19.90 -2.58 2.77
C ALA A 261 -19.95 -1.88 1.41
N GLY A 262 -19.55 -2.61 0.38
CA GLY A 262 -19.76 -2.24 -1.01
C GLY A 262 -21.12 -2.68 -1.52
N ASP A 263 -21.38 -2.42 -2.81
CA ASP A 263 -22.64 -2.82 -3.43
C ASP A 263 -22.75 -4.34 -3.57
N GLN A 264 -21.63 -5.03 -3.82
CA GLN A 264 -21.61 -6.47 -4.07
C GLN A 264 -22.02 -7.29 -2.84
N GLU A 265 -21.82 -6.75 -1.64
CA GLU A 265 -22.26 -7.39 -0.40
C GLU A 265 -23.79 -7.65 -0.38
N PHE A 266 -24.57 -6.83 -1.10
CA PHE A 266 -26.02 -6.90 -1.13
C PHE A 266 -26.58 -7.69 -2.33
N ARG A 267 -25.72 -8.22 -3.21
CA ARG A 267 -26.16 -8.88 -4.47
C ARG A 267 -27.02 -10.13 -4.24
N THR A 268 -26.76 -10.85 -3.15
CA THR A 268 -27.54 -12.02 -2.72
C THR A 268 -28.76 -11.62 -1.87
N GLY A 269 -28.81 -10.38 -1.39
CA GLY A 269 -29.89 -9.83 -0.56
C GLY A 269 -29.38 -9.31 0.78
N ALA A 270 -30.06 -8.30 1.33
CA ALA A 270 -29.71 -7.67 2.59
C ALA A 270 -29.77 -8.67 3.77
N ASP A 271 -30.79 -9.54 3.81
CA ASP A 271 -30.96 -10.54 4.87
C ASP A 271 -29.81 -11.55 4.90
N PHE A 272 -29.33 -11.98 3.73
CA PHE A 272 -28.18 -12.88 3.61
C PHE A 272 -26.92 -12.22 4.18
N PHE A 273 -26.65 -10.97 3.81
CA PHE A 273 -25.46 -10.28 4.29
C PHE A 273 -25.54 -9.97 5.79
N GLN A 274 -26.73 -9.64 6.29
CA GLN A 274 -26.97 -9.43 7.72
C GLN A 274 -26.74 -10.71 8.54
N ASP A 275 -27.15 -11.89 8.05
CA ASP A 275 -26.83 -13.18 8.67
C ASP A 275 -25.32 -13.43 8.71
N ILE A 276 -24.61 -13.21 7.60
CA ILE A 276 -23.15 -13.34 7.54
C ILE A 276 -22.45 -12.42 8.53
N PHE A 277 -22.80 -11.13 8.51
CA PHE A 277 -22.26 -10.12 9.40
C PHE A 277 -22.44 -10.53 10.87
N SER A 278 -23.65 -10.97 11.24
CA SER A 278 -23.98 -11.36 12.62
C SER A 278 -23.28 -12.66 13.03
N ARG A 279 -23.15 -13.62 12.11
CA ARG A 279 -22.53 -14.93 12.36
C ARG A 279 -21.03 -14.84 12.64
N TYR A 280 -20.33 -13.96 11.92
CA TYR A 280 -18.88 -13.82 12.01
C TYR A 280 -18.42 -12.59 12.79
N ASP A 281 -19.35 -11.78 13.32
CA ASP A 281 -19.07 -10.49 13.99
C ASP A 281 -18.10 -9.62 13.16
N LEU A 282 -18.36 -9.52 11.84
CA LEU A 282 -17.49 -8.73 10.96
C LEU A 282 -17.53 -7.26 11.41
N PRO A 283 -16.40 -6.54 11.48
CA PRO A 283 -16.36 -5.19 12.03
C PRO A 283 -16.81 -4.17 10.99
N ILE A 284 -18.10 -4.19 10.67
CA ILE A 284 -18.69 -3.33 9.65
C ILE A 284 -18.83 -1.90 10.19
N VAL A 285 -18.32 -0.94 9.41
CA VAL A 285 -18.55 0.49 9.62
C VAL A 285 -19.34 1.07 8.44
N ASN A 286 -20.43 1.77 8.75
CA ASN A 286 -21.21 2.52 7.78
C ASN A 286 -22.00 3.64 8.47
N ALA A 287 -21.88 4.86 7.96
CA ALA A 287 -22.49 6.06 8.52
C ALA A 287 -23.74 6.52 7.77
N ASN A 288 -24.04 5.98 6.58
CA ASN A 288 -25.09 6.50 5.71
C ASN A 288 -26.07 5.44 5.17
N LEU A 289 -26.07 4.23 5.72
CA LEU A 289 -26.91 3.12 5.27
C LEU A 289 -27.74 2.53 6.42
N GLN A 290 -29.01 2.27 6.12
CA GLN A 290 -29.92 1.48 6.92
C GLN A 290 -30.42 0.29 6.10
N LEU A 291 -30.61 -0.86 6.76
CA LEU A 291 -31.33 -2.00 6.20
C LEU A 291 -32.78 -1.92 6.64
N CYS A 292 -33.69 -2.02 5.69
CA CYS A 292 -35.13 -1.99 5.93
C CYS A 292 -35.72 -3.39 5.84
N ASP A 293 -36.80 -3.65 6.56
CA ASP A 293 -37.74 -4.75 6.33
C ASP A 293 -39.12 -4.16 5.95
N GLU A 294 -40.19 -4.95 6.00
CA GLU A 294 -41.54 -4.48 5.67
C GLU A 294 -42.08 -3.42 6.66
N GLN A 295 -41.49 -3.31 7.86
CA GLN A 295 -42.07 -2.58 8.99
C GLN A 295 -41.18 -1.42 9.46
N SER A 296 -39.85 -1.54 9.31
CA SER A 296 -38.89 -0.61 9.90
C SER A 296 -37.56 -0.59 9.14
N CYS A 297 -36.68 0.36 9.49
CA CYS A 297 -35.30 0.40 9.04
C CYS A 297 -34.36 0.50 10.24
N ALA A 298 -33.28 -0.29 10.22
CA ALA A 298 -32.26 -0.31 11.25
C ALA A 298 -30.91 0.17 10.69
N VAL A 299 -30.13 0.86 11.53
CA VAL A 299 -28.76 1.27 11.19
C VAL A 299 -27.92 0.04 10.87
N PHE A 300 -27.18 0.11 9.76
CA PHE A 300 -26.33 -0.98 9.32
C PHE A 300 -24.88 -0.78 9.79
N GLY A 301 -24.37 -1.69 10.62
CA GLY A 301 -23.03 -1.59 11.18
C GLY A 301 -22.88 -0.42 12.18
N LYS A 302 -21.63 -0.11 12.56
CA LYS A 302 -21.33 1.03 13.42
C LYS A 302 -21.09 2.29 12.57
N PRO A 303 -21.56 3.49 12.97
CA PRO A 303 -21.26 4.70 12.22
C PRO A 303 -19.75 4.96 12.15
N TYR A 304 -19.01 4.69 13.22
CA TYR A 304 -17.55 4.71 13.25
C TYR A 304 -17.04 3.86 14.40
N ILE A 305 -15.73 3.58 14.38
CA ILE A 305 -14.98 3.05 15.51
C ILE A 305 -13.80 3.98 15.84
N ILE A 306 -13.23 3.85 17.03
CA ILE A 306 -11.98 4.51 17.42
C ILE A 306 -11.00 3.42 17.82
N LYS A 307 -9.84 3.38 17.18
CA LYS A 307 -8.75 2.49 17.52
C LYS A 307 -7.57 3.28 18.05
N GLU A 308 -7.05 2.89 19.21
CA GLU A 308 -5.84 3.50 19.78
C GLU A 308 -4.64 2.61 19.46
N VAL A 309 -3.66 3.18 18.75
CA VAL A 309 -2.45 2.48 18.32
C VAL A 309 -1.24 3.32 18.71
N LYS A 310 -0.30 2.76 19.48
CA LYS A 310 0.93 3.45 19.89
C LYS A 310 0.63 4.82 20.54
N GLY A 311 -0.47 4.90 21.30
CA GLY A 311 -0.98 6.11 21.94
C GLY A 311 -1.43 7.20 20.95
N VAL A 312 -1.96 6.80 19.79
CA VAL A 312 -2.60 7.66 18.79
C VAL A 312 -4.01 7.15 18.55
N LYS A 313 -5.01 8.01 18.68
CA LYS A 313 -6.43 7.66 18.47
C LYS A 313 -6.83 7.92 17.02
N ILE A 314 -7.21 6.86 16.33
CA ILE A 314 -7.62 6.88 14.93
C ILE A 314 -9.09 6.54 14.86
N GLY A 315 -9.90 7.50 14.41
CA GLY A 315 -11.30 7.27 14.09
C GLY A 315 -11.45 6.69 12.69
N ILE A 316 -12.23 5.62 12.54
CA ILE A 316 -12.47 4.97 11.25
C ILE A 316 -13.97 4.90 10.99
N THR A 317 -14.41 5.45 9.87
CA THR A 317 -15.82 5.46 9.42
C THR A 317 -15.95 4.84 8.03
N GLY A 318 -17.15 4.41 7.65
CA GLY A 318 -17.47 3.94 6.30
C GLY A 318 -18.65 4.68 5.69
N VAL A 319 -18.67 4.85 4.39
CA VAL A 319 -19.82 5.35 3.61
C VAL A 319 -19.92 4.63 2.27
N THR A 320 -21.15 4.44 1.80
CA THR A 320 -21.45 3.76 0.53
C THR A 320 -22.34 4.67 -0.32
N SER A 321 -21.99 4.83 -1.60
CA SER A 321 -22.78 5.65 -2.52
C SER A 321 -24.01 4.89 -3.01
N GLU A 322 -25.17 5.55 -2.96
CA GLU A 322 -26.40 5.04 -3.56
C GLU A 322 -26.23 4.80 -5.07
N SER A 323 -25.38 5.58 -5.73
CA SER A 323 -25.13 5.46 -7.17
C SER A 323 -24.54 4.10 -7.58
N CYS A 324 -23.83 3.42 -6.67
CA CYS A 324 -23.31 2.07 -6.90
C CYS A 324 -24.44 1.03 -7.13
N PHE A 325 -25.66 1.34 -6.69
CA PHE A 325 -26.83 0.48 -6.81
C PHE A 325 -27.69 0.77 -8.04
N LEU A 326 -27.27 1.67 -8.94
CA LEU A 326 -28.08 2.13 -10.09
C LEU A 326 -28.73 0.97 -10.87
N PHE A 327 -27.96 -0.09 -11.13
CA PHE A 327 -28.39 -1.26 -11.92
C PHE A 327 -28.92 -2.43 -11.07
N TYR A 328 -29.10 -2.25 -9.76
CA TYR A 328 -29.63 -3.31 -8.91
C TYR A 328 -31.16 -3.44 -9.05
N PRO A 329 -31.71 -4.66 -8.91
CA PRO A 329 -33.15 -4.89 -8.87
C PRO A 329 -33.84 -4.05 -7.80
N LYS A 330 -35.09 -3.66 -8.07
CA LYS A 330 -35.93 -2.91 -7.12
C LYS A 330 -36.05 -3.65 -5.77
N SER A 331 -36.20 -4.96 -5.81
CA SER A 331 -36.30 -5.82 -4.61
C SER A 331 -35.08 -5.75 -3.69
N ILE A 332 -33.88 -5.47 -4.20
CA ILE A 332 -32.70 -5.23 -3.36
C ILE A 332 -32.71 -3.79 -2.87
N LYS A 333 -32.96 -2.82 -3.76
CA LYS A 333 -32.94 -1.39 -3.41
C LYS A 333 -33.97 -1.01 -2.35
N GLU A 334 -35.17 -1.59 -2.37
CA GLU A 334 -36.21 -1.34 -1.37
C GLU A 334 -35.82 -1.79 0.04
N ARG A 335 -34.85 -2.71 0.16
CA ARG A 335 -34.29 -3.13 1.46
C ARG A 335 -33.17 -2.20 1.96
N LEU A 336 -32.76 -1.21 1.16
CA LEU A 336 -31.65 -0.32 1.47
C LEU A 336 -32.14 1.13 1.53
N LYS A 337 -31.88 1.80 2.65
CA LYS A 337 -32.17 3.22 2.80
C LYS A 337 -30.89 3.99 3.06
N PHE A 338 -30.51 4.82 2.09
CA PHE A 338 -29.42 5.79 2.25
C PHE A 338 -29.95 7.00 3.00
N THR A 339 -29.40 7.29 4.19
CA THR A 339 -29.89 8.38 5.05
C THR A 339 -29.38 9.75 4.60
N SER A 340 -28.28 9.77 3.86
CA SER A 340 -27.65 10.95 3.29
C SER A 340 -26.65 10.54 2.21
N THR A 341 -26.19 11.51 1.42
CA THR A 341 -25.03 11.26 0.53
C THR A 341 -23.78 10.92 1.37
N PRO A 342 -22.80 10.19 0.79
CA PRO A 342 -21.50 9.98 1.41
C PRO A 342 -20.82 11.28 1.89
N ARG A 343 -20.89 12.36 1.08
CA ARG A 343 -20.34 13.67 1.45
C ARG A 343 -21.02 14.24 2.70
N GLU A 344 -22.34 14.32 2.71
CA GLU A 344 -23.11 14.87 3.85
C GLU A 344 -22.87 14.08 5.13
N ALA A 345 -22.86 12.75 5.06
CA ALA A 345 -22.58 11.89 6.21
C ALA A 345 -21.20 12.19 6.83
N LEU A 346 -20.18 12.36 5.97
CA LEU A 346 -18.83 12.67 6.42
C LEU A 346 -18.72 14.12 6.93
N GLU A 347 -19.39 15.09 6.31
CA GLU A 347 -19.43 16.49 6.79
C GLU A 347 -20.00 16.59 8.21
N GLU A 348 -21.02 15.79 8.54
CA GLU A 348 -21.60 15.73 9.88
C GLU A 348 -20.68 14.99 10.87
N LEU A 349 -20.17 13.82 10.47
CA LEU A 349 -19.50 12.90 11.39
C LEU A 349 -18.04 13.26 11.68
N VAL A 350 -17.30 13.75 10.68
CA VAL A 350 -15.86 14.04 10.81
C VAL A 350 -15.56 15.06 11.93
N PRO A 351 -16.29 16.18 12.07
CA PRO A 351 -16.09 17.11 13.20
C PRO A 351 -16.31 16.46 14.57
N VAL A 352 -17.25 15.51 14.68
CA VAL A 352 -17.51 14.77 15.93
C VAL A 352 -16.36 13.82 16.23
N MET A 353 -15.88 13.09 15.22
CA MET A 353 -14.73 12.18 15.36
C MET A 353 -13.45 12.94 15.74
N ARG A 354 -13.20 14.12 15.15
CA ARG A 354 -12.02 14.96 15.44
C ARG A 354 -11.95 15.48 16.88
N LYS A 355 -13.08 15.57 17.58
CA LYS A 355 -13.09 15.88 19.03
C LYS A 355 -12.57 14.73 19.89
N LYS A 356 -12.53 13.51 19.35
CA LYS A 356 -12.20 12.27 20.07
C LYS A 356 -10.94 11.57 19.55
N CYS A 357 -10.51 11.90 18.33
CA CYS A 357 -9.44 11.21 17.61
C CYS A 357 -8.41 12.20 17.08
N ASP A 358 -7.16 11.77 17.06
CA ASP A 358 -6.05 12.52 16.47
C ASP A 358 -6.12 12.49 14.94
N TYR A 359 -6.55 11.36 14.37
CA TYR A 359 -6.71 11.16 12.92
C TYR A 359 -8.08 10.59 12.57
N VAL A 360 -8.54 10.88 11.36
CA VAL A 360 -9.80 10.35 10.81
C VAL A 360 -9.56 9.68 9.47
N PHE A 361 -9.91 8.40 9.39
CA PHE A 361 -9.88 7.58 8.19
C PHE A 361 -11.30 7.31 7.71
N ALA A 362 -11.52 7.45 6.40
CA ALA A 362 -12.81 7.18 5.76
C ALA A 362 -12.66 6.04 4.76
N LEU A 363 -13.46 4.98 4.91
CA LEU A 363 -13.64 3.92 3.94
C LEU A 363 -14.78 4.34 3.01
N VAL A 364 -14.48 4.72 1.77
CA VAL A 364 -15.46 5.32 0.84
C VAL A 364 -15.71 4.36 -0.31
N HIS A 365 -16.91 3.78 -0.36
CA HIS A 365 -17.32 2.91 -1.45
C HIS A 365 -18.18 3.69 -2.45
N ALA A 366 -17.52 4.35 -3.41
CA ALA A 366 -18.15 5.26 -4.36
C ALA A 366 -17.36 5.34 -5.67
N GLY A 367 -17.95 5.95 -6.69
CA GLY A 367 -17.24 6.28 -7.92
C GLY A 367 -16.12 7.29 -7.70
N GLU A 368 -15.07 7.25 -8.53
CA GLU A 368 -13.86 8.08 -8.35
C GLU A 368 -14.16 9.58 -8.29
N LYS A 369 -15.12 10.07 -9.09
CA LYS A 369 -15.51 11.50 -9.08
C LYS A 369 -16.07 11.93 -7.72
N GLU A 370 -16.89 11.10 -7.10
CA GLU A 370 -17.49 11.39 -5.79
C GLU A 370 -16.43 11.32 -4.69
N VAL A 371 -15.47 10.39 -4.79
CA VAL A 371 -14.31 10.31 -3.89
C VAL A 371 -13.47 11.60 -3.94
N GLU A 372 -13.21 12.13 -5.14
CA GLU A 372 -12.48 13.41 -5.30
C GLU A 372 -13.28 14.62 -4.78
N GLU A 373 -14.60 14.62 -4.96
CA GLU A 373 -15.48 15.65 -4.39
C GLU A 373 -15.41 15.63 -2.86
N ILE A 374 -15.51 14.45 -2.24
CA ILE A 374 -15.38 14.27 -0.79
C ILE A 374 -14.01 14.75 -0.32
N ALA A 375 -12.93 14.35 -1.01
CA ALA A 375 -11.57 14.73 -0.65
C ALA A 375 -11.33 16.24 -0.67
N SER A 376 -11.96 16.96 -1.61
CA SER A 376 -11.81 18.41 -1.76
C SER A 376 -12.71 19.21 -0.80
N SER A 377 -13.93 18.73 -0.55
CA SER A 377 -14.95 19.44 0.23
C SER A 377 -14.90 19.14 1.73
N VAL A 378 -14.74 17.89 2.14
CA VAL A 378 -14.87 17.48 3.54
C VAL A 378 -13.56 17.67 4.30
N LYS A 379 -13.52 18.70 5.16
CA LYS A 379 -12.32 19.01 5.96
C LYS A 379 -12.18 18.06 7.14
N GLY A 380 -10.94 17.72 7.45
CA GLY A 380 -10.62 16.90 8.61
C GLY A 380 -10.58 15.40 8.34
N ILE A 381 -10.64 14.94 7.09
CA ILE A 381 -10.25 13.56 6.75
C ILE A 381 -8.73 13.53 6.50
N ASP A 382 -8.03 12.53 7.05
CA ASP A 382 -6.59 12.36 6.81
C ASP A 382 -6.31 11.36 5.69
N VAL A 383 -7.08 10.27 5.64
CA VAL A 383 -6.93 9.20 4.64
C VAL A 383 -8.29 8.72 4.17
N ILE A 384 -8.44 8.59 2.85
CA ILE A 384 -9.56 7.93 2.20
C ILE A 384 -9.07 6.61 1.61
N PHE A 385 -9.68 5.51 2.06
CA PHE A 385 -9.54 4.19 1.46
C PHE A 385 -10.74 3.97 0.53
N SER A 386 -10.50 4.04 -0.77
CA SER A 386 -11.55 3.99 -1.80
C SER A 386 -11.85 2.55 -2.23
N GLY A 387 -13.09 2.29 -2.63
CA GLY A 387 -13.58 1.03 -3.20
C GLY A 387 -14.23 1.23 -4.57
N HIS A 388 -15.07 0.27 -4.99
CA HIS A 388 -15.94 0.30 -6.17
C HIS A 388 -15.24 0.31 -7.55
N THR A 389 -14.46 1.33 -7.88
CA THR A 389 -13.84 1.52 -9.22
C THR A 389 -12.72 0.53 -9.55
N GLN A 390 -12.23 -0.19 -8.53
CA GLN A 390 -11.18 -1.20 -8.59
C GLN A 390 -9.86 -0.73 -9.22
N THR A 391 -9.53 0.56 -9.08
CA THR A 391 -8.28 1.15 -9.59
C THR A 391 -7.12 0.96 -8.61
N LEU A 392 -5.89 0.93 -9.12
CA LEU A 392 -4.69 1.00 -8.28
C LEU A 392 -4.30 2.47 -8.09
N THR A 393 -4.69 3.07 -6.96
CA THR A 393 -4.64 4.53 -6.76
C THR A 393 -3.80 4.89 -5.55
N TYR A 394 -2.85 5.81 -5.71
CA TYR A 394 -2.18 6.51 -4.61
C TYR A 394 -2.05 8.00 -4.95
N LYS A 395 -2.95 8.82 -4.40
CA LYS A 395 -2.91 10.28 -4.55
C LYS A 395 -2.44 10.89 -3.23
N ARG A 396 -1.28 11.56 -3.29
CA ARG A 396 -0.75 12.33 -2.15
C ARG A 396 -1.57 13.60 -1.97
N GLY A 397 -1.80 14.00 -0.72
CA GLY A 397 -2.60 15.16 -0.38
C GLY A 397 -3.05 15.11 1.07
N LYS A 398 -3.95 16.01 1.45
CA LYS A 398 -4.70 15.93 2.70
C LYS A 398 -6.19 16.12 2.37
N PRO A 399 -6.98 15.02 2.28
CA PRO A 399 -6.60 13.64 2.61
C PRO A 399 -5.68 12.96 1.58
N VAL A 400 -4.98 11.91 2.01
CA VAL A 400 -4.37 10.93 1.11
C VAL A 400 -5.46 10.00 0.59
N ILE A 401 -5.44 9.64 -0.70
CA ILE A 401 -6.41 8.70 -1.29
C ILE A 401 -5.69 7.44 -1.76
N VAL A 402 -6.16 6.28 -1.33
CA VAL A 402 -5.60 4.97 -1.69
C VAL A 402 -6.66 3.95 -2.11
N GLN A 403 -6.31 3.08 -3.08
CA GLN A 403 -7.14 1.96 -3.54
C GLN A 403 -6.26 0.83 -4.08
N ALA A 404 -6.58 -0.41 -3.71
CA ALA A 404 -5.77 -1.61 -3.94
C ALA A 404 -6.29 -2.50 -5.08
N GLY A 405 -6.82 -1.92 -6.16
CA GLY A 405 -7.14 -2.65 -7.38
C GLY A 405 -8.26 -3.71 -7.24
N PRO A 406 -8.38 -4.64 -8.21
CA PRO A 406 -9.46 -5.63 -8.26
C PRO A 406 -9.04 -7.04 -7.80
N SER A 407 -10.06 -7.88 -7.61
CA SER A 407 -10.02 -9.35 -7.58
C SER A 407 -9.00 -9.95 -6.60
N ALA A 408 -8.78 -9.26 -5.49
CA ALA A 408 -7.76 -9.62 -4.51
C ALA A 408 -6.34 -9.81 -5.09
N ARG A 409 -6.03 -9.18 -6.22
CA ARG A 409 -4.71 -9.25 -6.85
C ARG A 409 -3.66 -8.44 -6.12
N PHE A 410 -4.09 -7.45 -5.36
CA PHE A 410 -3.21 -6.59 -4.58
C PHE A 410 -3.66 -6.47 -3.13
N ALA A 411 -2.70 -6.15 -2.29
CA ALA A 411 -2.91 -5.55 -0.98
C ALA A 411 -2.08 -4.26 -0.90
N GLY A 412 -2.62 -3.23 -0.27
CA GLY A 412 -1.90 -1.99 -0.03
C GLY A 412 -1.36 -1.91 1.39
N GLU A 413 -0.17 -1.34 1.56
CA GLU A 413 0.35 -0.88 2.84
C GLU A 413 0.52 0.65 2.78
N LEU A 414 -0.23 1.35 3.62
CA LEU A 414 -0.01 2.76 3.88
C LEU A 414 0.76 2.89 5.20
N THR A 415 2.00 3.36 5.11
CA THR A 415 2.80 3.71 6.29
C THR A 415 2.56 5.18 6.64
N MET A 416 2.07 5.43 7.85
CA MET A 416 1.91 6.76 8.43
C MET A 416 3.04 7.00 9.45
N ARG A 417 3.90 7.99 9.21
CA ARG A 417 4.96 8.41 10.14
C ARG A 417 4.58 9.73 10.79
N ILE A 418 4.48 9.74 12.11
CA ILE A 418 4.10 10.89 12.91
C ILE A 418 5.31 11.38 13.70
N GLU A 419 5.62 12.66 13.53
CA GLU A 419 6.70 13.34 14.22
C GLU A 419 6.21 14.72 14.70
N GLY A 420 5.96 14.84 16.00
CA GLY A 420 5.31 16.03 16.56
C GLY A 420 3.96 16.29 15.88
N LYS A 421 3.84 17.42 15.17
CA LYS A 421 2.62 17.78 14.40
C LYS A 421 2.70 17.39 12.91
N LYS A 422 3.85 16.90 12.45
CA LYS A 422 4.05 16.51 11.05
C LYS A 422 3.62 15.06 10.88
N THR A 423 2.94 14.78 9.77
CA THR A 423 2.59 13.42 9.38
C THR A 423 2.94 13.21 7.93
N GLU A 424 3.72 12.18 7.65
CA GLU A 424 4.08 11.74 6.31
C GLU A 424 3.44 10.41 6.01
N TYR A 425 2.97 10.27 4.77
CA TYR A 425 2.37 9.03 4.27
C TYR A 425 3.22 8.48 3.14
N GLU A 426 3.38 7.16 3.16
CA GLU A 426 4.08 6.41 2.14
C GLU A 426 3.29 5.15 1.83
N ASN A 427 2.97 4.96 0.55
CA ASN A 427 2.17 3.82 0.11
C ASN A 427 3.02 2.81 -0.65
N LYS A 428 2.69 1.54 -0.48
CA LYS A 428 3.20 0.44 -1.29
C LYS A 428 2.07 -0.50 -1.69
N PHE A 429 2.07 -0.91 -2.97
CA PHE A 429 1.23 -1.99 -3.46
C PHE A 429 2.02 -3.29 -3.50
N PHE A 430 1.40 -4.36 -3.02
CA PHE A 430 1.91 -5.71 -3.10
C PHE A 430 1.04 -6.49 -4.06
N SER A 431 1.63 -6.94 -5.17
CA SER A 431 1.01 -7.93 -6.04
C SER A 431 1.03 -9.27 -5.32
N LEU A 432 -0.13 -9.94 -5.26
CA LEU A 432 -0.25 -11.27 -4.68
C LEU A 432 -0.05 -12.31 -5.79
N THR A 433 1.21 -12.54 -6.17
CA THR A 433 1.62 -13.48 -7.22
C THR A 433 1.84 -14.89 -6.67
N ASP A 434 2.34 -15.80 -7.51
CA ASP A 434 2.68 -17.18 -7.17
C ASP A 434 3.84 -17.31 -6.17
N ASP A 435 4.65 -16.26 -6.00
CA ASP A 435 5.63 -16.13 -4.92
C ASP A 435 4.99 -16.10 -3.51
N VAL A 436 3.71 -15.71 -3.41
CA VAL A 436 2.91 -15.87 -2.20
C VAL A 436 2.19 -17.21 -2.26
N ALA A 437 2.64 -18.14 -1.41
CA ALA A 437 1.99 -19.44 -1.25
C ALA A 437 0.50 -19.29 -0.89
N LYS A 438 -0.33 -20.20 -1.39
CA LYS A 438 -1.76 -20.27 -1.02
C LYS A 438 -1.89 -20.83 0.39
N ASP A 439 -2.78 -20.28 1.20
CA ASP A 439 -3.06 -20.77 2.55
C ASP A 439 -3.79 -22.13 2.49
N GLU A 440 -3.26 -23.14 3.17
CA GLU A 440 -3.79 -24.52 3.15
C GLU A 440 -5.23 -24.62 3.70
N TRP A 441 -5.54 -23.86 4.75
CA TRP A 441 -6.89 -23.84 5.29
C TRP A 441 -7.86 -23.16 4.30
N GLY A 442 -7.45 -22.04 3.70
CA GLY A 442 -8.20 -21.36 2.66
C GLY A 442 -8.43 -22.25 1.42
N LEU A 443 -7.45 -23.06 1.03
CA LEU A 443 -7.59 -24.06 -0.04
C LEU A 443 -8.62 -25.14 0.32
N SER A 444 -8.54 -25.69 1.53
CA SER A 444 -9.53 -26.68 2.00
C SER A 444 -10.96 -26.11 1.98
N LEU A 445 -11.11 -24.81 2.23
CA LEU A 445 -12.39 -24.11 2.14
C LEU A 445 -12.87 -23.98 0.69
N ASN A 446 -11.96 -23.65 -0.24
CA ASN A 446 -12.26 -23.59 -1.66
C ASN A 446 -12.71 -24.97 -2.20
N GLU A 447 -12.08 -26.05 -1.77
CA GLU A 447 -12.47 -27.42 -2.14
C GLU A 447 -13.90 -27.74 -1.68
N ARG A 448 -14.24 -27.40 -0.44
CA ARG A 448 -15.62 -27.55 0.08
C ARG A 448 -16.63 -26.76 -0.73
N TYR A 449 -16.30 -25.50 -1.05
CA TYR A 449 -17.09 -24.67 -1.96
C TYR A 449 -17.33 -25.36 -3.30
N LEU A 450 -16.28 -25.84 -3.97
CA LEU A 450 -16.37 -26.47 -5.28
C LEU A 450 -17.24 -27.74 -5.25
N ILE A 451 -17.15 -28.53 -4.17
CA ILE A 451 -17.98 -29.72 -3.98
C ILE A 451 -19.46 -29.33 -3.81
N GLU A 452 -19.76 -28.36 -2.95
CA GLU A 452 -21.15 -27.90 -2.71
C GLU A 452 -21.75 -27.28 -3.98
N TYR A 453 -20.97 -26.46 -4.69
CA TYR A 453 -21.38 -25.86 -5.95
C TYR A 453 -21.67 -26.91 -7.04
N LYS A 454 -20.82 -27.94 -7.19
CA LYS A 454 -21.10 -29.03 -8.14
C LYS A 454 -22.39 -29.76 -7.80
N LYS A 455 -22.63 -30.06 -6.51
CA LYS A 455 -23.88 -30.68 -6.04
C LYS A 455 -25.10 -29.80 -6.31
N SER A 456 -24.98 -28.48 -6.18
CA SER A 456 -26.10 -27.58 -6.47
C SER A 456 -26.45 -27.59 -7.96
N LEU A 457 -25.46 -27.68 -8.87
CA LEU A 457 -25.70 -27.77 -10.31
C LEU A 457 -26.39 -29.08 -10.72
N GLU A 458 -26.08 -30.21 -10.08
CA GLU A 458 -26.71 -31.50 -10.37
C GLU A 458 -28.21 -31.53 -10.04
N LYS A 459 -28.64 -30.75 -9.04
CA LYS A 459 -30.06 -30.61 -8.69
C LYS A 459 -30.89 -29.93 -9.78
N PHE A 460 -30.27 -29.15 -10.66
CA PHE A 460 -30.94 -28.50 -11.80
C PHE A 460 -30.96 -29.35 -13.07
N LYS A 461 -30.30 -30.53 -13.07
CA LYS A 461 -30.31 -31.48 -14.19
C LYS A 461 -31.40 -32.55 -14.08
N LYS A 462 -32.13 -32.59 -12.96
CA LYS A 462 -33.31 -33.43 -12.73
C LYS A 462 -34.53 -32.52 -12.69
#